data_AF-A0A9D2MB82-F1
#
_entry.id   AF-A0A9D2MB82-F1
#
_cell.length_a   1.000
_cell.length_b   1.000
_cell.length_c   1.000
_cell.angle_alpha   90.00
_cell.angle_beta   90.00
_cell.angle_gamma   90.00
#
_symmetry.space_group_name_H-M   'P 1'
#
loop_
_entity.id
_entity.type
_entity.pdbx_description
1 polymer ?
#
loop_
_entity_poly.entity_id
_entity_poly.type
_entity_poly.pdbx_seq_one_letter_code
_entity_poly.pdbx_strand_id
1 'polypeptide(L)'
;MAQVPYIQYKDLNEFYTISALCNLFNMDKPLLKKKCEQYGIDPRQNEIGEYGFVKYDVRKLHNAIYHEDRSQNERNDDPWA
;
A
#
# COMPACT_ATOMS: atom_id res chain seq x y z
N MET A 1 -6.05 -9.51 -12.48
CA MET A 1 -6.52 -8.99 -11.18
C MET A 1 -5.33 -9.06 -10.22
N ALA A 2 -4.94 -7.95 -9.59
CA ALA A 2 -3.76 -7.92 -8.73
C ALA A 2 -4.16 -8.41 -7.33
N GLN A 3 -4.13 -9.73 -7.11
CA GLN A 3 -4.41 -10.31 -5.80
C GLN A 3 -3.16 -10.14 -4.94
N VAL A 4 -3.09 -9.02 -4.21
CA VAL A 4 -1.99 -8.80 -3.24
C VAL A 4 -2.11 -9.82 -2.09
N PRO A 5 -0.98 -10.37 -1.62
CA PRO A 5 -0.99 -11.33 -0.51
C PRO A 5 -1.51 -10.66 0.76
N TYR A 6 -2.10 -11.44 1.67
CA TYR A 6 -2.44 -10.94 3.00
C TYR A 6 -1.17 -10.54 3.76
N ILE A 7 -1.16 -9.36 4.36
CA ILE A 7 -0.04 -8.83 5.12
C ILE A 7 -0.46 -8.58 6.57
N GLN A 8 0.28 -9.15 7.51
CA GLN A 8 0.13 -8.83 8.92
C GLN A 8 0.80 -7.47 9.21
N TYR A 9 -0.02 -6.45 9.50
CA TYR A 9 0.47 -5.08 9.70
C TYR A 9 1.35 -4.87 10.95
N LYS A 10 1.40 -5.85 11.85
CA LYS A 10 2.23 -5.81 13.05
C LYS A 10 3.72 -5.94 12.69
N ASP A 11 4.03 -6.82 11.73
CA ASP A 11 5.40 -7.15 11.30
C ASP A 11 5.93 -6.24 10.19
N LEU A 12 5.17 -5.22 9.81
CA LEU A 12 5.62 -4.24 8.82
C LEU A 12 6.75 -3.35 9.39
N ASN A 13 7.79 -3.14 8.59
CA ASN A 13 8.85 -2.18 8.86
C ASN A 13 8.33 -0.74 8.81
N GLU A 14 9.10 0.20 9.34
CA GLU A 14 8.74 1.63 9.35
C GLU A 14 8.83 2.27 7.96
N PHE A 15 9.74 1.78 7.12
CA PHE A 15 9.97 2.29 5.78
C PHE A 15 10.23 1.15 4.78
N TYR A 16 9.69 1.31 3.58
CA TYR A 16 9.86 0.37 2.46
C TYR A 16 10.34 1.12 1.24
N THR A 17 11.49 0.74 0.69
CA THR A 17 11.90 1.21 -0.63
C THR A 17 10.93 0.70 -1.70
N ILE A 18 10.91 1.35 -2.86
CA ILE A 18 10.03 0.94 -3.98
C ILE A 18 10.23 -0.55 -4.32
N SER A 19 11.48 -1.02 -4.37
CA SER A 19 11.79 -2.42 -4.66
C SER A 19 11.30 -3.38 -3.57
N ALA A 20 11.48 -3.01 -2.29
CA ALA A 20 10.98 -3.81 -1.18
C ALA A 20 9.45 -3.91 -1.18
N LEU A 21 8.76 -2.82 -1.52
CA LEU A 21 7.30 -2.80 -1.62
C LEU A 21 6.78 -3.63 -2.80
N CYS A 22 7.47 -3.60 -3.95
CA CYS A 22 7.16 -4.48 -5.09
C CYS A 22 7.19 -5.96 -4.68
N ASN A 23 8.24 -6.36 -3.96
CA ASN A 23 8.38 -7.74 -3.45
C ASN A 23 7.29 -8.08 -2.42
N LEU A 24 7.01 -7.15 -1.49
CA LEU A 24 6.00 -7.34 -0.45
C LEU A 24 4.60 -7.55 -1.05
N PHE A 25 4.25 -6.79 -2.08
CA PHE A 25 2.94 -6.87 -2.74
C PHE A 25 2.89 -7.89 -3.87
N ASN A 26 4.02 -8.54 -4.17
CA ASN A 26 4.19 -9.45 -5.29
C ASN A 26 3.70 -8.83 -6.63
N MET A 27 4.16 -7.60 -6.91
CA MET A 27 3.80 -6.85 -8.11
C MET A 27 4.98 -6.12 -8.74
N ASP A 28 4.91 -5.92 -10.05
CA ASP A 28 5.93 -5.16 -10.78
C ASP A 28 5.84 -3.65 -10.49
N LYS A 29 6.99 -2.98 -10.59
CA LYS A 29 7.11 -1.52 -10.44
C LYS A 29 6.11 -0.69 -11.26
N PRO A 30 5.83 -0.97 -12.55
CA PRO A 30 4.82 -0.22 -13.30
C PRO A 30 3.40 -0.40 -12.74
N LEU A 31 3.08 -1.60 -12.25
CA LEU A 31 1.77 -1.86 -11.64
C LEU A 31 1.65 -1.14 -10.30
N LEU A 32 2.69 -1.20 -9.46
CA LEU A 32 2.76 -0.46 -8.21
C LEU A 32 2.58 1.04 -8.46
N LYS A 33 3.28 1.62 -9.46
CA LYS A 33 3.14 3.04 -9.82
C LYS A 33 1.69 3.39 -10.17
N LYS A 34 1.04 2.58 -11.01
CA LYS A 34 -0.37 2.81 -11.39
C LYS A 34 -1.30 2.77 -10.18
N LYS A 35 -1.07 1.87 -9.22
CA LYS A 35 -1.84 1.80 -7.96
C LYS A 35 -1.60 3.01 -7.07
N CYS A 36 -0.36 3.43 -6.94
CA CYS A 36 0.01 4.66 -6.23
C CYS A 36 -0.74 5.87 -6.79
N GLU A 37 -0.76 6.04 -8.11
CA GLU A 37 -1.50 7.12 -8.80
C GLU A 37 -3.01 7.00 -8.58
N GLN A 38 -3.57 5.80 -8.69
CA GLN A 38 -5.01 5.54 -8.51
C GLN A 38 -5.51 5.92 -7.11
N TYR A 39 -4.69 5.73 -6.07
CA TYR A 39 -5.07 6.00 -4.68
C TYR A 39 -4.46 7.28 -4.10
N GLY A 40 -3.73 8.07 -4.91
CA GLY A 40 -3.08 9.31 -4.50
C GLY A 40 -2.05 9.09 -3.38
N ILE A 41 -1.19 8.09 -3.54
CA ILE A 41 -0.14 7.74 -2.57
C ILE A 41 1.22 7.84 -3.25
N ASP A 42 1.97 8.89 -2.93
CA ASP A 42 3.28 9.14 -3.52
C ASP A 42 4.43 8.64 -2.63
N PRO A 43 5.54 8.14 -3.21
CA PRO A 43 6.74 7.81 -2.45
C PRO A 43 7.38 9.08 -1.88
N ARG A 44 7.87 8.97 -0.65
CA ARG A 44 8.59 10.03 0.06
C ARG A 44 10.08 9.75 0.05
N GLN A 45 10.86 10.82 0.04
CA GLN A 45 12.30 10.75 0.24
C GLN A 45 12.61 10.74 1.74
N ASN A 46 13.47 9.83 2.19
CA ASN A 46 13.96 9.80 3.57
C ASN A 46 15.20 10.70 3.76
N GLU A 47 15.71 10.78 4.99
CA GLU A 47 16.84 11.65 5.37
C GLU A 47 18.16 11.30 4.67
N ILE A 48 18.29 10.07 4.16
CA ILE A 48 19.46 9.59 3.40
C ILE A 48 19.26 9.68 1.88
N GLY A 49 18.13 10.24 1.42
CA GLY A 49 17.86 10.51 0.01
C GLY A 49 17.19 9.36 -0.76
N GLU A 50 16.81 8.26 -0.11
CA GLU A 50 16.11 7.14 -0.75
C GLU A 50 14.60 7.36 -0.83
N TYR A 51 14.01 6.96 -1.96
CA TYR A 51 12.55 7.01 -2.16
C TYR A 51 11.87 5.71 -1.71
N GLY A 52 10.79 5.87 -0.97
CA GLY A 52 10.00 4.76 -0.48
C GLY A 52 8.70 5.20 0.19
N PHE A 53 8.14 4.30 0.98
CA PHE A 53 6.84 4.48 1.63
C PHE A 53 6.97 4.22 3.11
N VAL A 54 6.38 5.12 3.91
CA VAL A 54 6.25 4.88 5.34
C VAL A 54 5.21 3.79 5.59
N LYS A 55 5.31 3.12 6.74
CA LYS A 55 4.41 2.05 7.19
C LYS A 55 2.92 2.40 7.01
N TYR A 56 2.56 3.64 7.28
CA TYR A 56 1.20 4.14 7.12
C TYR A 56 0.73 4.10 5.66
N ASP A 57 1.54 4.64 4.74
CA ASP A 57 1.23 4.68 3.31
C ASP A 57 1.17 3.25 2.72
N VAL A 58 2.06 2.35 3.18
CA VAL A 58 2.03 0.93 2.81
C VAL A 58 0.73 0.26 3.26
N ARG A 59 0.28 0.49 4.51
CA ARG A 59 -0.99 -0.06 5.02
C ARG A 59 -2.19 0.48 4.23
N LYS A 60 -2.21 1.79 3.96
CA LYS A 60 -3.28 2.44 3.21
C LYS A 60 -3.37 1.86 1.80
N LEU A 61 -2.22 1.73 1.12
CA LEU A 61 -2.15 1.18 -0.24
C LEU A 61 -2.52 -0.30 -0.26
N HIS A 62 -1.99 -1.12 0.68
CA HIS A 62 -2.34 -2.53 0.79
C HIS A 62 -3.84 -2.71 1.02
N ASN A 63 -4.41 -1.99 2.00
CA ASN A 63 -5.85 -2.08 2.31
C ASN A 63 -6.70 -1.73 1.08
N ALA A 64 -6.33 -0.68 0.34
CA ALA A 64 -7.04 -0.25 -0.84
C ALA A 64 -7.01 -1.31 -1.95
N ILE A 65 -5.85 -1.91 -2.22
CA ILE A 65 -5.69 -2.95 -3.25
C ILE A 65 -6.33 -4.27 -2.81
N TYR A 66 -6.15 -4.68 -1.55
CA TYR A 66 -6.69 -5.94 -1.01
C TYR A 66 -8.22 -5.99 -1.03
N HIS A 67 -8.87 -4.85 -0.83
CA HIS A 67 -10.33 -4.71 -0.89
C HIS A 67 -10.86 -4.19 -2.23
N GLU A 68 -10.00 -4.00 -3.24
CA GLU A 68 -10.40 -3.45 -4.54
C GLU A 68 -11.49 -4.29 -5.22
N ASP A 69 -11.42 -5.61 -5.10
CA ASP A 69 -12.43 -6.55 -5.60
C ASP A 69 -13.57 -6.81 -4.58
N ARG A 70 -13.39 -6.43 -3.31
CA ARG A 70 -14.33 -6.77 -2.20
C ARG A 70 -15.33 -5.68 -1.83
N SER A 71 -15.29 -4.49 -2.41
CA SER A 71 -16.25 -3.46 -1.96
C SER A 71 -16.60 -2.38 -3.00
N GLN A 72 -17.76 -2.58 -3.63
CA GLN A 72 -18.82 -1.57 -3.67
C GLN A 72 -19.70 -1.58 -2.39
N ASN A 73 -19.49 -2.53 -1.47
CA ASN A 73 -20.30 -2.64 -0.26
C ASN A 73 -19.51 -2.36 1.02
N GLU A 74 -19.96 -1.32 1.71
CA GLU A 74 -19.83 -1.13 3.17
C GLU A 74 -18.46 -0.70 3.70
N ARG A 75 -18.06 0.53 3.34
CA ARG A 75 -17.34 1.37 4.30
C ARG A 75 -18.36 2.08 5.20
N ASN A 76 -18.96 1.34 6.14
CA ASN A 76 -19.49 1.96 7.35
C ASN A 76 -18.29 2.18 8.28
N ASP A 77 -17.47 3.16 7.90
CA ASP A 77 -16.37 3.67 8.71
C ASP A 77 -16.95 4.78 9.60
N ASP A 78 -17.93 4.42 10.44
CA ASP A 78 -18.40 5.32 11.49
C ASP A 78 -17.46 5.11 12.68
N PRO A 79 -16.61 6.11 13.03
CA PRO A 79 -15.69 5.97 14.13
C PRO A 79 -16.37 6.01 15.52
N TRP A 80 -17.70 6.08 15.55
CA TRP A 80 -18.57 6.23 16.72
C TRP A 80 -19.84 5.34 16.71
N ALA A 81 -20.04 4.45 15.73
CA ALA A 81 -21.23 3.57 15.67
C ALA A 81 -21.16 2.35 16.60
#